data_AF-A0A0C5JAP8-F1
#
_entry.id   AF-A0A0C5JAP8-F1
#
_cell.length_a   1.000
_cell.length_b   1.000
_cell.length_c   1.000
_cell.angle_alpha   90.00
_cell.angle_beta   90.00
_cell.angle_gamma   90.00
#
_symmetry.space_group_name_H-M   'P 1'
#
loop_
_entity.id
_entity.type
_entity.pdbx_description
1 polymer ?
#
loop_
_entity_poly.entity_id
_entity_poly.type
_entity_poly.pdbx_seq_one_letter_code
_entity_poly.pdbx_strand_id
1 'polypeptide(L)'
;MDVPDHPIDSENQPQENRQRARRRFIHGVGVAVPAIMTVRSPSALAAQCFAPSAAASIALLHSRLDREHLDCLGRTPGFWKNAAKPDNPNHGYWITAGGEGVLFSTVFASGFPGKTLKNVLGLGGNQNYEALGRHLAAAYLNFKIGWVPATVLSLQDLIDMWNGRAGSYSPTAGVTWNAAQIVAYLLTTMPL
;
A
#
# COMPACT_ATOMS: atom_id res chain seq x y z
N MET A 1 -97.66 -20.88 -17.38
CA MET A 1 -96.55 -20.02 -16.93
C MET A 1 -95.58 -20.97 -16.27
N ASP A 2 -94.51 -21.23 -17.01
CA ASP A 2 -93.64 -22.41 -16.94
C ASP A 2 -92.73 -22.48 -15.72
N VAL A 3 -92.35 -23.73 -15.44
CA VAL A 3 -91.69 -24.33 -14.28
C VAL A 3 -90.14 -24.37 -14.53
N PRO A 4 -89.27 -25.03 -13.72
CA PRO A 4 -88.38 -24.42 -12.71
C PRO A 4 -86.88 -24.81 -12.82
N ASP A 5 -86.10 -24.41 -11.80
CA ASP A 5 -84.94 -25.06 -11.14
C ASP A 5 -83.83 -25.79 -11.92
N HIS A 6 -82.58 -25.32 -11.74
CA HIS A 6 -81.39 -26.13 -11.35
C HIS A 6 -80.11 -25.29 -11.07
N PRO A 7 -79.05 -25.85 -10.43
CA PRO A 7 -78.15 -25.13 -9.48
C PRO A 7 -76.61 -25.29 -9.70
N ILE A 8 -75.79 -24.78 -8.75
CA ILE A 8 -74.38 -25.10 -8.30
C ILE A 8 -73.18 -25.03 -9.32
N ASP A 9 -72.06 -24.32 -8.98
CA ASP A 9 -70.74 -24.87 -8.53
C ASP A 9 -69.50 -23.90 -8.60
N SER A 10 -68.59 -24.07 -7.61
CA SER A 10 -67.09 -24.00 -7.57
C SER A 10 -66.27 -22.89 -8.29
N GLU A 11 -64.97 -22.62 -8.06
CA GLU A 11 -63.91 -22.79 -7.03
C GLU A 11 -62.61 -22.24 -7.70
N ASN A 12 -61.58 -21.90 -6.91
CA ASN A 12 -60.13 -21.95 -7.22
C ASN A 12 -59.35 -20.70 -7.71
N GLN A 13 -58.38 -20.26 -6.87
CA GLN A 13 -57.04 -19.85 -7.33
C GLN A 13 -56.19 -21.10 -7.63
N PRO A 14 -55.42 -21.13 -8.73
CA PRO A 14 -53.95 -21.30 -8.67
C PRO A 14 -53.26 -20.54 -9.84
N GLN A 15 -51.95 -20.37 -10.06
CA GLN A 15 -50.69 -20.78 -9.44
C GLN A 15 -49.55 -19.94 -10.05
N GLU A 16 -48.47 -19.75 -9.30
CA GLU A 16 -47.16 -19.33 -9.83
C GLU A 16 -46.67 -20.32 -10.91
N ASN A 17 -46.20 -19.81 -12.07
CA ASN A 17 -45.18 -20.52 -12.84
C ASN A 17 -44.30 -19.58 -13.65
N ARG A 18 -42.99 -19.69 -13.41
CA ARG A 18 -41.89 -19.09 -14.17
C ARG A 18 -41.98 -19.49 -15.64
N GLN A 19 -41.70 -18.54 -16.55
CA GLN A 19 -40.55 -18.60 -17.47
C GLN A 19 -40.62 -17.57 -18.64
N ARG A 20 -39.44 -16.98 -18.90
CA ARG A 20 -38.89 -16.57 -20.21
C ARG A 20 -39.53 -15.40 -20.99
N ALA A 21 -38.90 -14.24 -20.79
CA ALA A 21 -38.31 -13.38 -21.83
C ALA A 21 -39.06 -13.21 -23.17
N ARG A 22 -39.65 -12.02 -23.37
CA ARG A 22 -39.59 -11.32 -24.67
C ARG A 22 -39.39 -9.82 -24.43
N ARG A 23 -38.14 -9.38 -24.61
CA ARG A 23 -37.73 -7.97 -24.63
C ARG A 23 -38.60 -7.25 -25.66
N ARG A 24 -39.47 -6.33 -25.22
CA ARG A 24 -40.12 -5.38 -26.12
C ARG A 24 -39.04 -4.41 -26.60
N PHE A 25 -38.57 -4.63 -27.83
CA PHE A 25 -37.78 -3.65 -28.56
C PHE A 25 -38.64 -2.40 -28.74
N ILE A 26 -38.34 -1.36 -27.99
CA ILE A 26 -38.80 -0.02 -28.32
C ILE A 26 -37.92 0.45 -29.48
N HIS A 27 -38.49 0.44 -30.69
CA HIS A 27 -37.98 1.24 -31.80
C HIS A 27 -38.29 2.70 -31.48
N GLY A 28 -37.31 3.39 -30.89
CA GLY A 28 -37.38 4.82 -30.57
C GLY A 28 -36.11 5.50 -31.04
N VAL A 29 -36.27 6.40 -32.00
CA VAL A 29 -35.21 7.23 -32.57
C VAL A 29 -34.66 8.14 -31.48
N GLY A 30 -33.44 7.86 -31.04
CA GLY A 30 -32.64 8.72 -30.19
C GLY A 30 -31.19 8.32 -30.40
N VAL A 31 -30.38 9.23 -30.95
CA VAL A 31 -28.95 9.02 -31.11
C VAL A 31 -28.33 8.97 -29.71
N ALA A 32 -28.31 7.79 -29.11
CA ALA A 32 -27.52 7.53 -27.90
C ALA A 32 -26.07 7.36 -28.37
N VAL A 33 -25.32 8.46 -28.37
CA VAL A 33 -23.87 8.40 -28.56
C VAL A 33 -23.32 7.52 -27.43
N PRO A 34 -22.68 6.36 -27.71
CA PRO A 34 -21.98 5.65 -26.67
C PRO A 34 -20.86 6.57 -26.20
N ALA A 35 -20.96 7.08 -24.98
CA ALA A 35 -19.82 7.66 -24.31
C ALA A 35 -18.83 6.51 -24.10
N ILE A 36 -17.85 6.38 -24.99
CA ILE A 36 -16.72 5.48 -24.78
C ILE A 36 -15.93 6.12 -23.65
N MET A 37 -16.20 5.68 -22.41
CA MET A 37 -15.33 5.98 -21.29
C MET A 37 -14.03 5.21 -21.53
N THR A 38 -13.04 5.88 -22.10
CA THR A 38 -11.67 5.40 -22.17
C THR A 38 -11.08 5.40 -20.76
N VAL A 39 -11.35 4.31 -20.03
CA VAL A 39 -10.70 4.04 -18.75
C VAL A 39 -9.25 3.69 -19.06
N ARG A 40 -8.42 4.73 -19.12
CA ARG A 40 -6.97 4.57 -19.08
C ARG A 40 -6.65 3.94 -17.73
N SER A 41 -6.27 2.68 -17.75
CA SER A 41 -5.83 1.97 -16.55
C SER A 41 -4.31 2.13 -16.46
N PRO A 42 -3.79 3.07 -15.65
CA PRO A 42 -2.39 2.99 -15.28
C PRO A 42 -2.21 1.71 -14.46
N SER A 43 -1.27 0.87 -14.88
CA SER A 43 -0.92 -0.35 -14.18
C SER A 43 -0.54 -0.04 -12.72
N ALA A 44 -1.15 -0.73 -11.76
CA ALA A 44 -0.94 -0.58 -10.31
C ALA A 44 0.45 -1.05 -9.81
N LEU A 45 1.44 -1.12 -10.71
CA LEU A 45 2.81 -1.58 -10.46
C LEU A 45 3.86 -0.51 -10.80
N ALA A 46 3.46 0.73 -11.06
CA ALA A 46 4.42 1.83 -10.95
C ALA A 46 4.81 1.96 -9.47
N ALA A 47 6.11 2.12 -9.16
CA ALA A 47 6.60 2.33 -7.81
C ALA A 47 5.96 3.60 -7.22
N GLN A 48 4.80 3.45 -6.60
CA GLN A 48 4.03 4.56 -6.08
C GLN A 48 4.37 4.74 -4.61
N CYS A 49 4.88 5.92 -4.29
CA CYS A 49 5.20 6.27 -2.93
C CYS A 49 4.01 6.84 -2.19
N PHE A 50 3.37 5.96 -1.45
CA PHE A 50 2.28 6.34 -0.56
C PHE A 50 2.75 6.39 0.87
N ALA A 51 2.16 7.29 1.65
CA ALA A 51 2.29 7.25 3.10
C ALA A 51 1.78 5.90 3.66
N PRO A 52 2.22 5.47 4.86
CA PRO A 52 1.88 4.16 5.40
C PRO A 52 0.36 3.94 5.51
N SER A 53 -0.36 4.97 5.96
CA SER A 53 -1.82 4.98 6.08
C SER A 53 -2.53 4.81 4.73
N ALA A 54 -2.01 5.46 3.69
CA ALA A 54 -2.53 5.32 2.33
C ALA A 54 -2.24 3.90 1.80
N ALA A 55 -1.02 3.38 1.94
CA ALA A 55 -0.66 2.02 1.55
C ALA A 55 -1.55 0.96 2.24
N ALA A 56 -1.81 1.12 3.54
CA ALA A 56 -2.72 0.24 4.29
C ALA A 56 -4.17 0.36 3.77
N SER A 57 -4.64 1.58 3.53
CA SER A 57 -6.01 1.81 3.05
C SER A 57 -6.24 1.26 1.64
N ILE A 58 -5.25 1.36 0.75
CA ILE A 58 -5.30 0.80 -0.60
C ILE A 58 -5.37 -0.72 -0.54
N ALA A 59 -4.54 -1.34 0.30
CA ALA A 59 -4.56 -2.78 0.51
C ALA A 59 -5.91 -3.28 1.03
N LEU A 60 -6.59 -2.49 1.87
CA LEU A 60 -7.94 -2.81 2.34
C LEU A 60 -9.03 -2.60 1.28
N LEU A 61 -9.04 -1.43 0.64
CA LEU A 61 -10.16 -0.96 -0.16
C LEU A 61 -10.03 -1.25 -1.66
N HIS A 62 -8.93 -1.88 -2.10
CA HIS A 62 -8.63 -2.16 -3.52
C HIS A 62 -8.85 -0.94 -4.44
N SER A 63 -8.63 0.26 -3.91
CA SER A 63 -9.03 1.52 -4.54
C SER A 63 -7.97 2.01 -5.52
N ARG A 64 -8.41 2.57 -6.66
CA ARG A 64 -7.50 3.29 -7.58
C ARG A 64 -7.18 4.67 -7.02
N LEU A 65 -5.93 5.10 -7.21
CA LEU A 65 -5.45 6.39 -6.71
C LEU A 65 -5.41 7.40 -7.83
N ASP A 66 -6.15 8.49 -7.63
CA ASP A 66 -6.06 9.74 -8.38
C ASP A 66 -5.21 10.74 -7.58
N ARG A 67 -4.13 10.25 -6.96
CA ARG A 67 -3.23 11.05 -6.12
C ARG A 67 -1.94 11.29 -6.88
N GLU A 68 -1.47 12.54 -6.89
CA GLU A 68 -0.19 12.94 -7.48
C GLU A 68 0.88 11.87 -7.27
N HIS A 69 1.51 11.49 -8.38
CA HIS A 69 2.61 10.55 -8.42
C HIS A 69 3.80 11.16 -7.68
N LEU A 70 3.92 10.89 -6.38
CA LEU A 70 5.15 11.13 -5.66
C LEU A 70 6.13 10.05 -6.09
N ASP A 71 7.16 10.45 -6.83
CA ASP A 71 8.31 9.61 -7.15
C ASP A 71 9.23 9.53 -5.92
N CYS A 72 9.33 8.38 -5.25
CA CYS A 72 10.49 8.19 -4.37
C CYS A 72 11.70 7.80 -5.19
N LEU A 73 12.79 8.47 -4.90
CA LEU A 73 14.12 8.13 -5.41
C LEU A 73 14.90 7.34 -4.35
N GLY A 74 14.19 6.71 -3.41
CA GLY A 74 14.79 5.99 -2.29
C GLY A 74 15.69 4.87 -2.77
N ARG A 75 16.81 4.68 -2.08
CA ARG A 75 17.77 3.62 -2.36
C ARG A 75 17.74 2.52 -1.32
N THR A 76 17.95 1.30 -1.79
CA THR A 76 18.00 0.09 -0.99
C THR A 76 19.13 0.10 0.05
N PRO A 77 19.05 -0.74 1.10
CA PRO A 77 20.14 -0.90 2.07
C PRO A 77 21.48 -1.29 1.44
N GLY A 78 21.46 -2.03 0.32
CA GLY A 78 22.67 -2.43 -0.40
C GLY A 78 23.42 -1.23 -1.00
N PHE A 79 22.70 -0.24 -1.55
CA PHE A 79 23.27 1.01 -2.02
C PHE A 79 23.97 1.75 -0.87
N TRP A 80 23.27 1.95 0.24
CA TRP A 80 23.79 2.68 1.40
C TRP A 80 24.98 1.98 2.05
N LYS A 81 24.96 0.65 2.11
CA LYS A 81 26.11 -0.15 2.56
C LYS A 81 27.36 0.09 1.71
N ASN A 82 27.20 0.26 0.40
CA ASN A 82 28.32 0.54 -0.49
C ASN A 82 28.75 2.01 -0.43
N ALA A 83 27.80 2.95 -0.35
CA ALA A 83 28.07 4.38 -0.18
C ALA A 83 28.78 4.67 1.15
N ALA A 84 28.59 3.86 2.19
CA ALA A 84 29.31 3.99 3.46
C ALA A 84 30.82 3.66 3.39
N LYS A 85 31.33 3.18 2.25
CA LYS A 85 32.76 2.94 2.02
C LYS A 85 33.40 4.21 1.45
N PRO A 86 34.55 4.65 1.97
CA PRO A 86 35.19 5.91 1.54
C PRO A 86 35.59 5.89 0.06
N ASP A 87 35.99 4.74 -0.47
CA ASP A 87 36.45 4.59 -1.86
C ASP A 87 35.30 4.44 -2.87
N ASN A 88 34.04 4.50 -2.42
CA ASN A 88 32.90 4.34 -3.32
C ASN A 88 32.55 5.67 -4.01
N PRO A 89 32.22 5.68 -5.32
CA PRO A 89 31.82 6.91 -6.00
C PRO A 89 30.57 7.58 -5.39
N ASN A 90 29.72 6.81 -4.70
CA ASN A 90 28.51 7.31 -4.04
C ASN A 90 28.76 7.75 -2.58
N HIS A 91 30.01 7.79 -2.11
CA HIS A 91 30.33 8.15 -0.73
C HIS A 91 29.87 9.57 -0.37
N GLY A 92 29.85 10.49 -1.32
CA GLY A 92 29.29 11.83 -1.13
C GLY A 92 27.85 11.81 -0.60
N TYR A 93 27.00 10.91 -1.09
CA TYR A 93 25.61 10.79 -0.61
C TYR A 93 25.55 10.31 0.85
N TRP A 94 26.47 9.46 1.28
CA TRP A 94 26.54 8.97 2.66
C TRP A 94 26.91 10.10 3.64
N ILE A 95 27.88 10.94 3.25
CA ILE A 95 28.26 12.12 4.03
C ILE A 95 27.11 13.12 4.11
N THR A 96 26.47 13.43 2.97
CA THR A 96 25.31 14.35 2.92
C THR A 96 24.13 13.85 3.75
N ALA A 97 23.88 12.54 3.77
CA ALA A 97 22.84 11.94 4.61
C ALA A 97 23.17 11.99 6.12
N GLY A 98 24.41 12.31 6.48
CA GLY A 98 24.89 12.31 7.87
C GLY A 98 24.96 10.90 8.45
N GLY A 99 25.35 9.90 7.65
CA GLY A 99 25.43 8.50 8.11
C GLY A 99 26.63 8.19 9.01
N GLU A 100 27.66 9.03 9.00
CA GLU A 100 28.91 8.82 9.75
C GLU A 100 28.70 8.86 11.26
N GLY A 101 29.16 7.82 11.96
CA GLY A 101 29.13 7.74 13.43
C GLY A 101 27.74 7.67 14.09
N VAL A 102 26.65 7.72 13.32
CA VAL A 102 25.29 7.71 13.90
C VAL A 102 24.93 6.33 14.43
N LEU A 103 24.60 6.25 15.71
CA LEU A 103 24.10 5.04 16.34
C LEU A 103 22.64 4.78 15.96
N PHE A 104 22.30 3.51 15.71
CA PHE A 104 20.92 3.13 15.40
C PHE A 104 19.97 3.49 16.55
N SER A 105 20.38 3.20 17.78
CA SER A 105 19.61 3.51 18.99
C SER A 105 19.38 5.00 19.21
N THR A 106 20.23 5.88 18.70
CA THR A 106 20.01 7.34 18.80
C THR A 106 18.88 7.81 17.90
N VAL A 107 18.67 7.15 16.75
CA VAL A 107 17.60 7.50 15.81
C VAL A 107 16.28 6.81 16.21
N PHE A 108 16.34 5.54 16.60
CA PHE A 108 15.16 4.70 16.84
C PHE A 108 14.87 4.44 18.33
N ALA A 109 15.54 5.17 19.23
CA ALA A 109 15.52 5.04 20.70
C ALA A 109 15.98 3.68 21.27
N SER A 110 15.91 2.59 20.50
CA SER A 110 16.24 1.24 20.91
C SER A 110 16.74 0.39 19.73
N GLY A 111 17.29 -0.79 20.01
CA GLY A 111 17.76 -1.71 18.98
C GLY A 111 19.25 -1.60 18.70
N PHE A 112 19.87 -2.76 18.43
CA PHE A 112 21.28 -2.89 18.03
C PHE A 112 22.26 -2.06 18.90
N PRO A 113 22.38 -2.37 20.21
CA PRO A 113 23.20 -1.59 21.13
C PRO A 113 24.65 -1.49 20.65
N GLY A 114 25.19 -0.27 20.66
CA GLY A 114 26.56 0.03 20.23
C GLY A 114 26.82 -0.12 18.72
N LYS A 115 25.80 -0.38 17.89
CA LYS A 115 25.94 -0.47 16.44
C LYS A 115 25.57 0.85 15.76
N THR A 116 26.44 1.30 14.88
CA THR A 116 26.14 2.43 13.97
C THR A 116 25.16 2.01 12.88
N LEU A 117 24.54 2.98 12.20
CA LEU A 117 23.73 2.75 11.00
C LEU A 117 24.52 1.94 9.96
N LYS A 118 25.81 2.25 9.78
CA LYS A 118 26.73 1.50 8.90
C LYS A 118 26.85 0.03 9.30
N ASN A 119 26.97 -0.25 10.60
CA ASN A 119 27.01 -1.64 11.09
C ASN A 119 25.68 -2.36 10.88
N VAL A 120 24.55 -1.69 11.12
CA VAL A 120 23.22 -2.26 10.92
C VAL A 120 22.97 -2.59 9.45
N LEU A 121 23.32 -1.67 8.53
CA LEU A 121 23.31 -1.89 7.08
C LEU A 121 24.14 -3.11 6.65
N GLY A 122 25.20 -3.41 7.40
CA GLY A 122 26.10 -4.54 7.16
C GLY A 122 25.61 -5.89 7.69
N LEU A 123 24.58 -5.93 8.55
CA LEU A 123 24.06 -7.18 9.11
C LEU A 123 23.57 -8.12 7.99
N GLY A 124 23.59 -9.44 8.23
CA GLY A 124 23.05 -10.48 7.33
C GLY A 124 21.78 -11.08 7.92
N GLY A 125 20.79 -11.45 7.11
CA GLY A 125 19.52 -11.99 7.62
C GLY A 125 18.36 -11.70 6.68
N ASN A 126 17.65 -12.76 6.29
CA ASN A 126 16.66 -12.73 5.23
C ASN A 126 15.24 -12.44 5.74
N GLN A 127 14.93 -12.60 7.04
CA GLN A 127 13.55 -12.46 7.57
C GLN A 127 13.42 -12.01 9.05
N ASN A 128 14.48 -11.49 9.70
CA ASN A 128 14.47 -11.07 11.12
C ASN A 128 14.33 -9.55 11.32
N TYR A 129 14.27 -9.08 12.59
CA TYR A 129 14.38 -7.66 12.96
C TYR A 129 15.64 -6.96 12.41
N GLU A 130 16.67 -7.72 12.04
CA GLU A 130 17.85 -7.20 11.35
C GLU A 130 17.57 -6.79 9.89
N ALA A 131 16.70 -7.53 9.21
CA ALA A 131 16.23 -7.13 7.88
C ALA A 131 15.43 -5.83 7.99
N LEU A 132 14.52 -5.76 8.97
CA LEU A 132 13.78 -4.52 9.25
C LEU A 132 14.71 -3.35 9.58
N GLY A 133 15.68 -3.56 10.48
CA GLY A 133 16.65 -2.53 10.88
C GLY A 133 17.45 -1.98 9.71
N ARG A 134 17.84 -2.83 8.75
CA ARG A 134 18.53 -2.41 7.52
C ARG A 134 17.66 -1.53 6.63
N HIS A 135 16.41 -1.93 6.41
CA HIS A 135 15.48 -1.17 5.59
C HIS A 135 15.12 0.16 6.26
N LEU A 136 14.92 0.18 7.58
CA LEU A 136 14.69 1.42 8.32
C LEU A 136 15.90 2.36 8.31
N ALA A 137 17.12 1.82 8.46
CA ALA A 137 18.35 2.63 8.34
C ALA A 137 18.47 3.25 6.93
N ALA A 138 18.18 2.48 5.88
CA ALA A 138 18.14 3.00 4.51
C ALA A 138 17.06 4.06 4.32
N ALA A 139 15.84 3.82 4.83
CA ALA A 139 14.72 4.76 4.77
C ALA A 139 15.06 6.09 5.44
N TYR A 140 15.69 6.04 6.61
CA TYR A 140 16.16 7.22 7.32
C TYR A 140 17.17 8.03 6.48
N LEU A 141 18.15 7.37 5.85
CA LEU A 141 19.13 8.05 5.00
C LEU A 141 18.47 8.67 3.75
N ASN A 142 17.51 7.97 3.15
CA ASN A 142 16.72 8.49 2.02
C ASN A 142 15.89 9.71 2.41
N PHE A 143 15.33 9.73 3.62
CA PHE A 143 14.62 10.87 4.18
C PHE A 143 15.57 12.06 4.41
N LYS A 144 16.76 11.82 4.95
CA LYS A 144 17.74 12.87 5.29
C LYS A 144 18.24 13.69 4.11
N ILE A 145 18.31 13.08 2.93
CA ILE A 145 18.73 13.75 1.68
C ILE A 145 17.55 14.16 0.79
N GLY A 146 16.31 13.94 1.25
CA GLY A 146 15.10 14.34 0.53
C GLY A 146 14.72 13.46 -0.66
N TRP A 147 15.26 12.24 -0.78
CA TRP A 147 14.82 11.29 -1.82
C TRP A 147 13.47 10.66 -1.53
N VAL A 148 13.08 10.63 -0.27
CA VAL A 148 11.72 10.31 0.17
C VAL A 148 11.20 11.54 0.91
N PRO A 149 10.12 12.19 0.42
CA PRO A 149 9.60 13.39 1.05
C PRO A 149 8.91 13.07 2.38
N ALA A 150 8.93 14.03 3.30
CA ALA A 150 8.31 13.90 4.62
C ALA A 150 6.79 13.65 4.58
N THR A 151 6.15 13.98 3.45
CA THR A 151 4.73 13.70 3.18
C THR A 151 4.45 12.21 2.99
N VAL A 152 5.46 11.43 2.61
CA VAL A 152 5.38 9.98 2.44
C VAL A 152 5.90 9.26 3.68
N LEU A 153 7.04 9.68 4.22
CA LEU A 153 7.65 9.01 5.37
C LEU A 153 8.37 10.02 6.25
N SER A 154 7.86 10.21 7.46
CA SER A 154 8.50 11.06 8.46
C SER A 154 9.45 10.26 9.37
N LEU A 155 10.32 10.97 10.10
CA LEU A 155 11.16 10.34 11.13
C LEU A 155 10.29 9.66 12.22
N GLN A 156 9.16 10.26 12.57
CA GLN A 156 8.27 9.69 13.58
C GLN A 156 7.66 8.37 13.10
N ASP A 157 7.23 8.29 11.83
CA ASP A 157 6.73 7.04 11.24
C ASP A 157 7.77 5.92 11.32
N LEU A 158 9.03 6.25 11.04
CA LEU A 158 10.15 5.31 11.11
C LEU A 158 10.40 4.79 12.53
N ILE A 159 10.29 5.67 13.54
CA ILE A 159 10.40 5.31 14.96
C ILE A 159 9.22 4.42 15.38
N ASP A 160 8.00 4.77 14.98
CA ASP A 160 6.80 4.02 15.31
C ASP A 160 6.78 2.63 14.66
N MET A 161 7.27 2.53 13.41
CA MET A 161 7.50 1.25 12.73
C MET A 161 8.49 0.37 13.48
N TRP A 162 9.59 0.94 13.98
CA TRP A 162 10.57 0.19 14.76
C TRP A 162 10.00 -0.28 16.10
N ASN A 163 9.26 0.57 16.81
CA ASN A 163 8.65 0.24 18.09
C ASN A 163 7.54 -0.81 17.92
N GLY A 164 6.74 -0.69 16.86
CA GLY A 164 5.64 -1.60 16.53
C GLY A 164 6.07 -2.86 15.76
N ARG A 165 7.37 -3.13 15.60
CA ARG A 165 7.92 -4.29 14.86
C ARG A 165 7.38 -5.65 15.28
N ALA A 166 6.88 -5.78 16.51
CA ALA A 166 6.26 -6.98 17.04
C ALA A 166 4.80 -7.21 16.57
N GLY A 167 4.30 -6.40 15.62
CA GLY A 167 2.92 -6.48 15.15
C GLY A 167 1.99 -5.43 15.76
N SER A 168 2.53 -4.39 16.41
CA SER A 168 1.75 -3.35 17.06
C SER A 168 1.70 -2.04 16.27
N TYR A 169 2.48 -1.93 15.18
CA TYR A 169 2.44 -0.75 14.32
C TYR A 169 1.10 -0.70 13.58
N SER A 170 0.36 0.40 13.70
CA SER A 170 -0.94 0.59 13.05
C SER A 170 -0.91 1.81 12.14
N PRO A 171 -0.70 1.63 10.83
CA PRO A 171 -0.71 2.75 9.88
C PRO A 171 -2.11 3.34 9.67
N THR A 172 -3.15 2.52 9.86
CA THR A 172 -4.57 2.91 9.80
C THR A 172 -5.31 2.15 10.88
N ALA A 173 -6.30 2.78 11.51
CA ALA A 173 -7.12 2.17 12.55
C ALA A 173 -7.67 0.80 12.10
N GLY A 174 -7.49 -0.22 12.94
CA GLY A 174 -7.93 -1.59 12.67
C GLY A 174 -6.99 -2.44 11.82
N VAL A 175 -5.88 -1.87 11.31
CA VAL A 175 -4.82 -2.60 10.61
C VAL A 175 -3.55 -2.55 11.43
N THR A 176 -2.95 -3.72 11.67
CA THR A 176 -1.63 -3.82 12.31
C THR A 176 -0.65 -4.49 11.36
N TRP A 177 0.57 -3.96 11.29
CA TRP A 177 1.65 -4.54 10.50
C TRP A 177 2.72 -5.18 11.39
N ASN A 178 3.16 -6.36 11.00
CA ASN A 178 4.35 -7.01 11.52
C ASN A 178 5.62 -6.54 10.80
N ALA A 179 6.79 -6.94 11.30
CA ALA A 179 8.07 -6.58 10.71
C ALA A 179 8.19 -6.88 9.21
N ALA A 180 7.63 -8.00 8.73
CA ALA A 180 7.70 -8.37 7.31
C ALA A 180 6.84 -7.43 6.44
N GLN A 181 5.64 -7.07 6.90
CA GLN A 181 4.76 -6.11 6.22
C GLN A 181 5.37 -4.71 6.19
N ILE A 182 6.02 -4.29 7.27
CA ILE A 182 6.75 -3.02 7.31
C ILE A 182 7.89 -3.03 6.28
N VAL A 183 8.68 -4.11 6.20
CA VAL A 183 9.73 -4.23 5.18
C VAL A 183 9.15 -4.20 3.77
N ALA A 184 8.06 -4.93 3.51
CA ALA A 184 7.40 -4.94 2.21
C ALA A 184 6.94 -3.53 1.78
N TYR A 185 6.40 -2.74 2.72
CA TYR A 185 6.08 -1.34 2.49
C TYR A 185 7.34 -0.49 2.24
N LEU A 186 8.38 -0.62 3.05
CA LEU A 186 9.62 0.15 2.86
C LEU A 186 10.26 -0.11 1.49
N LEU A 187 10.16 -1.33 0.96
CA LEU A 187 10.62 -1.66 -0.39
C LEU A 187 9.89 -0.87 -1.48
N THR A 188 8.62 -0.50 -1.30
CA THR A 188 7.91 0.33 -2.29
C THR A 188 8.44 1.77 -2.32
N THR A 189 9.04 2.24 -1.23
CA THR A 189 9.68 3.56 -1.15
C THR A 189 11.13 3.58 -1.63
N MET A 190 11.73 2.41 -1.88
CA MET A 190 13.14 2.24 -2.27
C MET A 190 13.29 1.35 -3.52
N PRO A 191 12.79 1.79 -4.69
CA PRO A 191 12.79 0.96 -5.90
C PRO A 191 14.18 0.74 -6.52
N LEU A 192 15.22 1.45 -6.04
CA LEU A 192 16.55 1.55 -6.67
C LEU A 192 17.70 1.07 -5.77
#